data_AF-A0A7C3KYE3-F1
#
_entry.id   AF-A0A7C3KYE3-F1
#
_cell.length_a   1.000
_cell.length_b   1.000
_cell.length_c   1.000
_cell.angle_alpha   90.00
_cell.angle_beta   90.00
_cell.angle_gamma   90.00
#
_symmetry.space_group_name_H-M   'P 1'
#
loop_
_entity.id
_entity.type
_entity.pdbx_description
1 polymer ?
#
loop_
_entity_poly.entity_id
_entity_poly.type
_entity_poly.pdbx_seq_one_letter_code
_entity_poly.pdbx_strand_id
1 'polypeptide(L)'
;MRSLVQGQSFYMNSNNGYFAGPNTSGADGQYYNGAPYIQTPSNQTNSTTPVATDDWISPSLGDGQNLSPQRAAKTREIFNRWSCPSMKQLASLVYSNGSVPDLGEFNAIRLSDGFRLPSILSPASFHYCRRVTNQSAQIPGVHNYRPRNVASGSVNLYSAFDNPATLPTDYIPRLDRVGIQASNKVIAADGTRFLNTDNPNALYFDFDASPKPSIYGSFVASGPIFRESREYGRDLPGGRLQNVRASFRHAGSINAGYFDGHVSGMTSTKAWTDPVPWYPSGSLWAPGGVATPESTALMSGQEGKPLN
;
A
#
# COMPACT_ATOMS: atom_id res chain seq x y z
N MET A 1 4.49 -4.67 13.35
CA MET A 1 3.56 -5.51 12.57
C MET A 1 2.25 -5.78 13.32
N ARG A 2 2.22 -6.56 14.42
CA ARG A 2 0.97 -6.95 15.10
C ARG A 2 0.03 -5.77 15.43
N SER A 3 0.57 -4.69 16.00
CA SER A 3 -0.24 -3.50 16.32
C SER A 3 -0.85 -2.82 15.09
N LEU A 4 -0.17 -2.85 13.94
CA LEU A 4 -0.70 -2.30 12.68
C LEU A 4 -1.87 -3.12 12.16
N VAL A 5 -1.73 -4.45 12.19
CA VAL A 5 -2.79 -5.39 11.82
C VAL A 5 -4.04 -5.18 12.70
N GLN A 6 -3.83 -5.12 14.01
CA GLN A 6 -4.91 -4.88 14.97
C GLN A 6 -5.57 -3.50 14.78
N GLY A 7 -4.78 -2.45 14.54
CA GLY A 7 -5.30 -1.12 14.24
C GLY A 7 -6.22 -1.12 13.02
N GLN A 8 -5.79 -1.77 11.93
CA GLN A 8 -6.62 -1.91 10.74
C GLN A 8 -7.90 -2.72 11.03
N SER A 9 -7.83 -3.77 11.85
CA SER A 9 -9.02 -4.51 12.30
C SER A 9 -9.99 -3.64 13.11
N PHE A 10 -9.49 -2.78 13.99
CA PHE A 10 -10.35 -1.83 14.71
C PHE A 10 -11.00 -0.81 13.79
N TYR A 11 -10.24 -0.26 12.84
CA TYR A 11 -10.80 0.63 11.82
C TYR A 11 -11.92 -0.06 11.03
N MET A 12 -11.67 -1.30 10.56
CA MET A 12 -12.67 -2.08 9.83
C MET A 12 -13.95 -2.26 10.65
N ASN A 13 -13.84 -2.62 11.93
CA ASN A 13 -14.99 -2.79 12.81
C ASN A 13 -15.80 -1.49 12.98
N SER A 14 -15.11 -0.35 13.09
CA SER A 14 -15.75 0.97 13.22
C SER A 14 -16.30 1.53 11.92
N ASN A 15 -15.90 0.98 10.77
CA ASN A 15 -16.22 1.51 9.45
C ASN A 15 -16.92 0.48 8.55
N ASN A 16 -17.87 -0.27 9.13
CA ASN A 16 -18.72 -1.25 8.42
C ASN A 16 -17.94 -2.31 7.64
N GLY A 17 -16.77 -2.71 8.13
CA GLY A 17 -15.88 -3.69 7.51
C GLY A 17 -14.93 -3.13 6.46
N TYR A 18 -15.01 -1.84 6.09
CA TYR A 18 -14.14 -1.27 5.07
C TYR A 18 -12.71 -0.99 5.57
N PHE A 19 -11.73 -1.17 4.69
CA PHE A 19 -10.33 -0.91 4.99
C PHE A 19 -10.02 0.58 4.95
N ALA A 20 -9.19 1.07 5.88
CA ALA A 20 -8.51 2.35 5.69
C ALA A 20 -7.60 2.26 4.44
N GLY A 21 -7.48 3.38 3.72
CA GLY A 21 -6.71 3.48 2.49
C GLY A 21 -7.48 4.17 1.37
N PRO A 22 -7.10 3.95 0.10
CA PRO A 22 -7.56 4.72 -1.06
C PRO A 22 -9.07 4.90 -1.13
N ASN A 23 -9.82 3.83 -0.88
CA ASN A 23 -11.24 3.80 -1.20
C ASN A 23 -12.15 4.07 0.02
N THR A 24 -11.57 4.45 1.17
CA THR A 24 -12.32 5.03 2.29
C THR A 24 -11.68 6.32 2.80
N SER A 25 -10.75 6.25 3.76
CA SER A 25 -10.06 7.39 4.36
C SER A 25 -9.31 8.22 3.32
N GLY A 26 -8.88 7.58 2.24
CA GLY A 26 -8.20 8.17 1.10
C GLY A 26 -9.10 8.91 0.09
N ALA A 27 -10.42 8.67 0.12
CA ALA A 27 -11.32 9.04 -0.97
C ALA A 27 -11.45 10.57 -1.15
N ASP A 28 -11.54 11.31 -0.05
CA ASP A 28 -11.55 12.78 -0.08
C ASP A 28 -10.27 13.34 -0.68
N GLY A 29 -9.10 12.79 -0.32
CA GLY A 29 -7.84 13.20 -0.94
C GLY A 29 -7.78 12.91 -2.45
N GLN A 30 -8.43 11.85 -2.93
CA GLN A 30 -8.50 11.61 -4.37
C GLN A 30 -9.37 12.66 -5.07
N TYR A 31 -10.49 13.05 -4.46
CA TYR A 31 -11.42 14.08 -4.96
C TYR A 31 -10.79 15.48 -4.95
N TYR A 32 -10.22 15.90 -3.81
CA TYR A 32 -9.66 17.23 -3.59
C TYR A 32 -8.15 17.32 -3.90
N ASN A 33 -7.61 16.37 -4.66
CA ASN A 33 -6.20 16.35 -5.08
C ASN A 33 -5.19 16.46 -3.91
N GLY A 34 -5.47 15.77 -2.80
CA GLY A 34 -4.62 15.71 -1.62
C GLY A 34 -4.74 16.90 -0.66
N ALA A 35 -5.48 17.96 -1.04
CA ALA A 35 -5.63 19.17 -0.22
C ALA A 35 -6.10 18.93 1.24
N PRO A 36 -7.02 17.98 1.54
CA PRO A 36 -7.47 17.74 2.91
C PRO A 36 -6.36 17.30 3.87
N TYR A 37 -5.25 16.77 3.34
CA TYR A 37 -4.13 16.26 4.14
C TYR A 37 -3.07 17.32 4.42
N ILE A 38 -3.18 18.50 3.80
CA ILE A 38 -2.22 19.60 3.96
C ILE A 38 -2.78 20.57 5.00
N GLN A 39 -2.01 20.79 6.07
CA GLN A 39 -2.39 21.75 7.09
C GLN A 39 -2.28 23.17 6.55
N THR A 40 -3.34 23.96 6.69
CA THR A 40 -3.38 25.38 6.31
C THR A 40 -4.15 26.16 7.37
N PRO A 41 -4.13 27.51 7.38
CA PRO A 41 -4.94 28.29 8.31
C PRO A 41 -6.44 27.93 8.28
N SER A 42 -6.96 27.53 7.11
CA SER A 42 -8.35 27.13 6.91
C SER A 42 -8.60 25.61 6.94
N ASN A 43 -7.55 24.79 7.05
CA ASN A 43 -7.65 23.34 7.08
C ASN A 43 -6.77 22.76 8.20
N GLN A 44 -7.41 22.39 9.31
CA GLN A 44 -6.72 21.76 10.43
C GLN A 44 -6.79 20.24 10.28
N THR A 45 -5.62 19.62 10.19
CA THR A 45 -5.45 18.17 10.22
C THR A 45 -5.33 17.70 11.66
N ASN A 46 -5.59 16.41 11.91
CA ASN A 46 -5.52 15.79 13.23
C ASN A 46 -4.73 14.48 13.16
N SER A 47 -4.64 13.75 14.26
CA SER A 47 -3.96 12.46 14.40
C SER A 47 -4.37 11.40 13.37
N THR A 48 -5.67 11.32 13.02
CA THR A 48 -6.22 10.31 12.10
C THR A 48 -6.30 10.75 10.64
N THR A 49 -6.05 12.03 10.35
CA THR A 49 -5.98 12.52 8.97
C THR A 49 -4.87 11.78 8.19
N PRO A 50 -5.16 11.16 7.03
CA PRO A 50 -4.14 10.50 6.21
C PRO A 50 -3.00 11.45 5.81
N VAL A 51 -1.79 10.93 5.63
CA VAL A 51 -0.69 11.70 5.00
C VAL A 51 -0.66 11.58 3.47
N ALA A 52 -1.33 10.56 2.93
CA ALA A 52 -1.48 10.31 1.51
C ALA A 52 -2.78 9.54 1.26
N THR A 53 -3.27 9.49 0.03
CA THR A 53 -4.52 8.78 -0.29
C THR A 53 -4.47 7.27 0.01
N ASP A 54 -3.29 6.64 -0.02
CA ASP A 54 -3.12 5.24 0.32
C ASP A 54 -2.69 4.96 1.76
N ASP A 55 -2.57 6.01 2.58
CA ASP A 55 -2.23 5.88 3.99
C ASP A 55 -3.37 5.19 4.77
N TRP A 56 -3.14 3.93 5.09
CA TRP A 56 -3.98 3.11 5.94
C TRP A 56 -3.50 3.08 7.39
N ILE A 57 -2.34 3.67 7.71
CA ILE A 57 -1.75 3.63 9.05
C ILE A 57 -2.28 4.76 9.91
N SER A 58 -2.29 6.01 9.42
CA SER A 58 -2.78 7.16 10.20
C SER A 58 -4.24 6.99 10.63
N PRO A 59 -5.18 6.59 9.75
CA PRO A 59 -6.58 6.42 10.15
C PRO A 59 -6.79 5.28 11.15
N SER A 60 -5.91 4.26 11.11
CA SER A 60 -6.06 3.04 11.90
C SER A 60 -5.38 3.10 13.28
N LEU A 61 -4.37 3.96 13.45
CA LEU A 61 -3.62 4.07 14.70
C LEU A 61 -3.52 5.50 15.25
N GLY A 62 -3.94 6.52 14.49
CA GLY A 62 -3.66 7.92 14.77
C GLY A 62 -3.97 8.35 16.20
N ASP A 63 -5.22 8.16 16.65
CA ASP A 63 -5.66 8.59 17.98
C ASP A 63 -4.97 7.82 19.10
N GLY A 64 -4.86 6.49 18.96
CA GLY A 64 -4.20 5.65 19.95
C GLY A 64 -2.70 5.89 20.08
N GLN A 65 -2.09 6.59 19.10
CA GLN A 65 -0.65 6.85 19.06
C GLN A 65 -0.28 8.33 19.15
N ASN A 66 -1.29 9.19 19.27
CA ASN A 66 -1.17 10.65 19.29
C ASN A 66 -0.25 11.16 18.18
N LEU A 67 -0.51 10.72 16.93
CA LEU A 67 0.32 11.11 15.80
C LEU A 67 0.22 12.62 15.54
N SER A 68 1.34 13.24 15.16
CA SER A 68 1.40 14.67 14.82
C SER A 68 0.32 15.07 13.83
N PRO A 69 -0.39 16.21 13.98
CA PRO A 69 -1.33 16.69 12.96
C PRO A 69 -0.59 17.11 11.67
N GLN A 70 0.64 17.59 11.77
CA GLN A 70 1.42 18.07 10.63
C GLN A 70 1.97 16.88 9.81
N ARG A 71 1.75 16.92 8.49
CA ARG A 71 1.87 15.76 7.58
C ARG A 71 3.28 15.19 7.46
N ALA A 72 4.30 16.05 7.35
CA ALA A 72 5.68 15.62 7.20
C ALA A 72 6.22 14.92 8.47
N ALA A 73 5.94 15.50 9.64
CA ALA A 73 6.26 14.96 10.95
C ALA A 73 5.48 13.68 11.23
N LYS A 74 4.19 13.61 10.86
CA LYS A 74 3.41 12.38 10.94
C LYS A 74 4.04 11.27 10.08
N THR A 75 4.41 11.60 8.85
CA THR A 75 5.06 10.63 7.94
C THR A 75 6.36 10.11 8.57
N ARG A 76 7.17 10.99 9.18
CA ARG A 76 8.37 10.58 9.91
C ARG A 76 8.03 9.69 11.11
N GLU A 77 7.05 10.06 11.92
CA GLU A 77 6.61 9.25 13.07
C GLU A 77 6.20 7.86 12.62
N ILE A 78 5.44 7.75 11.54
CA ILE A 78 5.03 6.45 10.98
C ILE A 78 6.26 5.66 10.54
N PHE A 79 7.12 6.24 9.71
CA PHE A 79 8.28 5.51 9.21
C PHE A 79 9.29 5.18 10.30
N ASN A 80 9.42 5.98 11.35
CA ASN A 80 10.42 5.75 12.39
C ASN A 80 9.91 4.90 13.56
N ARG A 81 8.64 5.07 13.97
CA ARG A 81 8.02 4.31 15.08
C ARG A 81 7.43 2.98 14.63
N TRP A 82 6.81 2.95 13.44
CA TRP A 82 6.09 1.78 12.93
C TRP A 82 6.86 1.00 11.86
N SER A 83 8.12 1.36 11.61
CA SER A 83 9.00 0.54 10.79
C SER A 83 9.37 -0.77 11.46
N CYS A 84 9.72 -1.75 10.63
CA CYS A 84 10.46 -2.91 11.12
C CYS A 84 11.80 -2.45 11.73
N PRO A 85 12.15 -2.85 12.97
CA PRO A 85 13.43 -2.48 13.59
C PRO A 85 14.67 -2.93 12.80
N SER A 86 14.53 -3.92 11.91
CA SER A 86 15.59 -4.40 11.02
C SER A 86 15.77 -3.53 9.77
N MET A 87 14.84 -2.62 9.47
CA MET A 87 15.03 -1.59 8.43
C MET A 87 15.97 -0.52 8.99
N LYS A 88 17.22 -0.51 8.51
CA LYS A 88 18.25 0.43 8.96
C LYS A 88 18.50 1.56 7.96
N GLN A 89 17.98 1.41 6.75
CA GLN A 89 18.13 2.33 5.65
C GLN A 89 17.28 3.58 5.89
N LEU A 90 17.85 4.72 5.51
CA LEU A 90 17.17 6.01 5.48
C LEU A 90 16.83 6.35 4.03
N ALA A 91 15.74 7.08 3.84
CA ALA A 91 15.44 7.73 2.58
C ALA A 91 16.51 8.79 2.30
N SER A 92 17.20 8.64 1.18
CA SER A 92 18.21 9.61 0.74
C SER A 92 17.55 10.85 0.13
N LEU A 93 16.39 10.65 -0.50
CA LEU A 93 15.61 11.67 -1.19
C LEU A 93 14.13 11.62 -0.75
N VAL A 94 13.50 12.78 -0.68
CA VAL A 94 12.03 12.88 -0.69
C VAL A 94 11.61 13.01 -2.15
N TYR A 95 11.01 11.96 -2.70
CA TYR A 95 10.51 12.00 -4.07
C TYR A 95 9.23 12.84 -4.12
N SER A 96 9.15 13.69 -5.13
CA SER A 96 7.96 14.49 -5.42
C SER A 96 7.72 14.49 -6.92
N ASN A 97 6.64 13.84 -7.34
CA ASN A 97 6.08 14.03 -8.68
C ASN A 97 4.79 14.85 -8.56
N GLY A 98 4.71 15.96 -9.28
CA GLY A 98 3.60 16.91 -9.16
C GLY A 98 3.73 17.88 -7.99
N SER A 99 2.61 18.51 -7.62
CA SER A 99 2.56 19.54 -6.58
C SER A 99 2.50 18.91 -5.19
N VAL A 100 3.55 19.17 -4.38
CA VAL A 100 3.62 18.80 -2.96
C VAL A 100 3.79 20.10 -2.17
N PRO A 101 2.70 20.75 -1.72
CA PRO A 101 2.75 22.11 -1.17
C PRO A 101 3.65 22.27 0.06
N ASP A 102 3.80 21.21 0.85
CA ASP A 102 4.58 21.12 2.08
C ASP A 102 5.94 20.42 1.89
N LEU A 103 6.44 20.31 0.66
CA LEU A 103 7.73 19.65 0.37
C LEU A 103 8.91 20.27 1.14
N GLY A 104 8.85 21.58 1.43
CA GLY A 104 9.84 22.26 2.26
C GLY A 104 9.95 21.66 3.67
N GLU A 105 8.83 21.27 4.26
CA GLU A 105 8.77 20.67 5.60
C GLU A 105 9.33 19.24 5.59
N PHE A 106 9.00 18.46 4.56
CA PHE A 106 9.61 17.14 4.34
C PHE A 106 11.14 17.23 4.18
N ASN A 107 11.63 18.19 3.40
CA ASN A 107 13.07 18.36 3.21
C ASN A 107 13.77 18.84 4.49
N ALA A 108 13.15 19.74 5.25
CA ALA A 108 13.69 20.20 6.53
C ALA A 108 13.86 19.01 7.50
N ILE A 109 12.82 18.18 7.65
CA ILE A 109 12.87 16.98 8.50
C ILE A 109 13.89 15.96 7.98
N ARG A 110 14.00 15.77 6.66
CA ARG A 110 15.00 14.85 6.08
C ARG A 110 16.41 15.28 6.45
N LEU A 111 16.70 16.58 6.41
CA LEU A 111 18.02 17.13 6.70
C LEU A 111 18.35 17.14 8.20
N SER A 112 17.36 17.36 9.08
CA SER A 112 17.58 17.40 10.53
C SER A 112 17.55 16.01 11.18
N ASP A 113 16.54 15.20 10.87
CA ASP A 113 16.23 13.98 11.61
C ASP A 113 16.25 12.71 10.75
N GLY A 114 16.05 12.86 9.44
CA GLY A 114 15.91 11.75 8.50
C GLY A 114 14.59 10.99 8.58
N PHE A 115 14.30 10.24 7.51
CA PHE A 115 13.19 9.30 7.42
C PHE A 115 13.77 7.90 7.26
N ARG A 116 13.37 6.95 8.12
CA ARG A 116 13.53 5.53 7.78
C ARG A 116 12.68 5.20 6.56
N LEU A 117 13.06 4.15 5.84
CA LEU A 117 12.23 3.72 4.72
C LEU A 117 10.88 3.16 5.18
N PRO A 118 9.82 3.38 4.38
CA PRO A 118 8.59 2.63 4.53
C PRO A 118 8.94 1.15 4.44
N SER A 119 8.60 0.43 5.52
CA SER A 119 9.02 -0.96 5.69
C SER A 119 7.85 -1.90 5.89
N ILE A 120 6.65 -1.39 6.14
CA ILE A 120 5.43 -2.20 6.26
C ILE A 120 4.45 -1.70 5.21
N LEU A 121 4.10 -2.56 4.27
CA LEU A 121 3.24 -2.24 3.13
C LEU A 121 2.06 -3.19 3.09
N SER A 122 0.88 -2.68 2.72
CA SER A 122 -0.28 -3.53 2.48
C SER A 122 -0.38 -3.94 1.00
N PRO A 123 -0.76 -5.18 0.64
CA PRO A 123 -0.98 -5.54 -0.76
C PRO A 123 -2.13 -4.72 -1.36
N ALA A 124 -1.84 -3.99 -2.44
CA ALA A 124 -2.78 -3.07 -3.08
C ALA A 124 -4.05 -3.75 -3.61
N SER A 125 -3.96 -5.05 -3.93
CA SER A 125 -5.07 -5.94 -4.31
C SER A 125 -6.22 -5.97 -3.30
N PHE A 126 -5.95 -5.76 -2.01
CA PHE A 126 -6.98 -5.66 -0.98
C PHE A 126 -7.55 -4.23 -0.85
N HIS A 127 -6.77 -3.21 -1.20
CA HIS A 127 -7.14 -1.81 -1.00
C HIS A 127 -7.84 -1.16 -2.19
N TYR A 128 -7.69 -1.73 -3.39
CA TYR A 128 -8.29 -1.22 -4.60
C TYR A 128 -9.55 -1.98 -5.00
N CYS A 129 -10.50 -1.28 -5.59
CA CYS A 129 -11.62 -1.92 -6.29
C CYS A 129 -11.16 -2.47 -7.64
N ARG A 130 -11.91 -3.39 -8.26
CA ARG A 130 -11.57 -3.93 -9.58
C ARG A 130 -11.47 -2.82 -10.65
N ARG A 131 -10.46 -2.88 -11.51
CA ARG A 131 -10.43 -2.07 -12.73
C ARG A 131 -11.60 -2.41 -13.62
N VAL A 132 -12.38 -1.41 -14.01
CA VAL A 132 -13.37 -1.57 -15.06
C VAL A 132 -12.92 -0.75 -16.26
N THR A 133 -12.61 -1.42 -17.37
CA THR A 133 -12.16 -0.76 -18.61
C THR A 133 -13.28 -0.02 -19.31
N ASN A 134 -14.54 -0.39 -19.03
CA ASN A 134 -15.74 0.28 -19.51
C ASN A 134 -16.40 1.06 -18.36
N GLN A 135 -16.47 2.39 -18.46
CA GLN A 135 -17.13 3.25 -17.46
C GLN A 135 -18.57 2.82 -17.16
N SER A 136 -19.30 2.30 -18.15
CA SER A 136 -20.68 1.81 -18.01
C SER A 136 -20.82 0.55 -17.12
N ALA A 137 -19.72 -0.15 -16.84
CA ALA A 137 -19.71 -1.34 -15.99
C ALA A 137 -19.15 -1.03 -14.57
N GLN A 138 -18.87 0.23 -14.27
CA GLN A 138 -18.47 0.65 -12.92
C GLN A 138 -19.62 0.47 -11.95
N ILE A 139 -19.34 -0.16 -10.80
CA ILE A 139 -20.29 -0.29 -9.70
C ILE A 139 -20.55 1.12 -9.11
N PRO A 140 -21.77 1.66 -9.23
CA PRO A 140 -22.10 2.98 -8.71
C PRO A 140 -21.88 3.05 -7.19
N GLY A 141 -21.35 4.17 -6.70
CA GLY A 141 -21.10 4.39 -5.27
C GLY A 141 -19.84 3.71 -4.71
N VAL A 142 -19.15 2.90 -5.50
CA VAL A 142 -17.87 2.28 -5.10
C VAL A 142 -16.70 2.77 -5.94
N HIS A 143 -16.86 2.85 -7.26
CA HIS A 143 -15.83 3.43 -8.13
C HIS A 143 -15.97 4.93 -8.25
N ASN A 144 -17.21 5.41 -8.26
CA ASN A 144 -17.50 6.82 -8.43
C ASN A 144 -17.79 7.45 -7.06
N TYR A 145 -16.86 8.27 -6.58
CA TYR A 145 -16.93 8.91 -5.28
C TYR A 145 -17.31 10.38 -5.41
N ARG A 146 -18.23 10.80 -4.55
CA ARG A 146 -18.63 12.19 -4.36
C ARG A 146 -18.77 12.44 -2.86
N PRO A 147 -18.05 13.43 -2.29
CA PRO A 147 -18.24 13.82 -0.91
C PRO A 147 -19.70 14.26 -0.67
N ARG A 148 -20.25 13.94 0.49
CA ARG A 148 -21.67 14.17 0.84
C ARG A 148 -22.10 15.64 0.67
N ASN A 149 -21.18 16.57 0.91
CA ASN A 149 -21.47 18.01 1.00
C ASN A 149 -21.21 18.77 -0.31
N VAL A 150 -20.90 18.08 -1.41
CA VAL A 150 -20.66 18.75 -2.70
C VAL A 150 -21.88 18.59 -3.60
N ALA A 151 -22.29 19.66 -4.28
CA ALA A 151 -23.50 19.71 -5.12
C ALA A 151 -23.36 19.05 -6.51
N SER A 152 -22.13 18.96 -7.03
CA SER A 152 -21.84 18.35 -8.34
C SER A 152 -20.40 17.85 -8.41
N GLY A 153 -20.10 17.04 -9.43
CA GLY A 153 -18.77 16.47 -9.63
C GLY A 153 -18.53 15.21 -8.81
N SER A 154 -17.72 14.32 -9.37
CA SER A 154 -17.35 13.05 -8.77
C SER A 154 -16.02 12.58 -9.36
N VAL A 155 -15.31 11.71 -8.66
CA VAL A 155 -14.04 11.14 -9.14
C VAL A 155 -14.10 9.63 -9.18
N ASN A 156 -13.38 9.06 -10.15
CA ASN A 156 -13.09 7.64 -10.13
C ASN A 156 -12.01 7.37 -9.09
N LEU A 157 -12.35 6.59 -8.07
CA LEU A 157 -11.39 6.12 -7.09
C LEU A 157 -10.38 5.18 -7.73
N TYR A 158 -9.20 5.10 -7.11
CA TYR A 158 -8.16 4.18 -7.49
C TYR A 158 -8.70 2.76 -7.58
N SER A 159 -8.40 2.15 -8.72
CA SER A 159 -8.75 0.79 -9.05
C SER A 159 -7.47 0.00 -9.27
N ALA A 160 -7.58 -1.31 -9.09
CA ALA A 160 -6.48 -2.22 -9.31
C ALA A 160 -5.97 -2.04 -10.75
N PHE A 161 -4.69 -2.28 -10.95
CA PHE A 161 -4.11 -2.49 -12.26
C PHE A 161 -4.02 -4.00 -12.47
N ASP A 162 -3.87 -4.44 -13.72
CA ASP A 162 -3.71 -5.86 -14.00
C ASP A 162 -2.36 -6.30 -13.41
N ASN A 163 -2.48 -7.15 -12.40
CA ASN A 163 -1.44 -7.80 -11.63
C ASN A 163 -1.67 -9.32 -11.83
N PRO A 164 -0.75 -10.24 -11.48
CA PRO A 164 -0.88 -11.66 -11.83
C PRO A 164 -2.22 -12.35 -11.50
N ALA A 165 -3.06 -11.76 -10.66
CA ALA A 165 -4.47 -12.09 -10.57
C ALA A 165 -5.38 -10.87 -10.78
N THR A 166 -6.52 -11.13 -11.40
CA THR A 166 -7.61 -10.18 -11.61
C THR A 166 -8.60 -10.24 -10.45
N LEU A 167 -8.87 -9.12 -9.80
CA LEU A 167 -9.87 -9.06 -8.72
C LEU A 167 -11.27 -9.45 -9.21
N PRO A 168 -12.14 -10.03 -8.35
CA PRO A 168 -13.55 -10.25 -8.68
C PRO A 168 -14.23 -8.97 -9.17
N THR A 169 -15.16 -9.10 -10.12
CA THR A 169 -15.87 -7.95 -10.72
C THR A 169 -16.56 -7.08 -9.68
N ASP A 170 -17.11 -7.69 -8.63
CA ASP A 170 -17.82 -7.04 -7.53
C ASP A 170 -16.94 -6.78 -6.29
N TYR A 171 -15.62 -6.93 -6.42
CA TYR A 171 -14.72 -6.75 -5.29
C TYR A 171 -14.69 -5.30 -4.81
N ILE A 172 -14.89 -5.15 -3.50
CA ILE A 172 -14.79 -3.88 -2.78
C ILE A 172 -13.92 -4.11 -1.53
N PRO A 173 -13.07 -3.13 -1.09
CA PRO A 173 -12.13 -3.26 0.03
C PRO A 173 -12.78 -3.44 1.41
N ARG A 174 -13.35 -4.62 1.67
CA ARG A 174 -14.03 -4.97 2.91
C ARG A 174 -13.59 -6.33 3.44
N LEU A 175 -13.71 -6.48 4.76
CA LEU A 175 -13.32 -7.70 5.48
C LEU A 175 -14.08 -8.94 4.98
N ASP A 176 -15.38 -8.81 4.72
CA ASP A 176 -16.24 -9.89 4.20
C ASP A 176 -15.93 -10.27 2.74
N ARG A 177 -15.02 -9.54 2.08
CA ARG A 177 -14.57 -9.78 0.70
C ARG A 177 -13.13 -10.30 0.61
N VAL A 178 -12.42 -10.44 1.73
CA VAL A 178 -11.03 -10.94 1.76
C VAL A 178 -10.94 -12.41 1.34
N GLY A 179 -11.93 -13.21 1.75
CA GLY A 179 -11.97 -14.65 1.53
C GLY A 179 -12.40 -15.43 2.77
N ILE A 180 -12.58 -16.74 2.61
CA ILE A 180 -13.10 -17.62 3.68
C ILE A 180 -12.03 -18.06 4.69
N GLN A 181 -10.74 -17.88 4.38
CA GLN A 181 -9.61 -18.22 5.25
C GLN A 181 -8.75 -16.98 5.50
N ALA A 182 -9.22 -16.08 6.39
CA ALA A 182 -8.51 -14.85 6.74
C ALA A 182 -7.08 -15.09 7.25
N SER A 183 -6.83 -16.23 7.89
CA SER A 183 -5.50 -16.66 8.34
C SER A 183 -4.50 -16.90 7.20
N ASN A 184 -4.98 -17.05 5.96
CA ASN A 184 -4.11 -17.28 4.80
C ASN A 184 -3.93 -16.02 3.96
N LYS A 185 -4.57 -14.89 4.32
CA LYS A 185 -4.54 -13.64 3.56
C LYS A 185 -3.70 -12.60 4.30
N VAL A 186 -2.76 -11.98 3.60
CA VAL A 186 -1.83 -10.99 4.16
C VAL A 186 -2.43 -9.60 4.05
N ILE A 187 -2.56 -8.90 5.16
CA ILE A 187 -3.01 -7.50 5.21
C ILE A 187 -1.84 -6.52 5.24
N ALA A 188 -0.68 -6.94 5.73
CA ALA A 188 0.52 -6.11 5.75
C ALA A 188 1.76 -7.00 5.78
N ALA A 189 2.81 -6.62 5.07
CA ALA A 189 4.06 -7.35 5.06
C ALA A 189 5.26 -6.42 5.11
N ASP A 190 6.38 -6.96 5.57
CA ASP A 190 7.67 -6.32 5.37
C ASP A 190 7.92 -6.12 3.87
N GLY A 191 8.27 -4.90 3.48
CA GLY A 191 8.74 -4.57 2.15
C GLY A 191 9.75 -3.42 2.20
N THR A 192 10.29 -3.02 1.06
CA THR A 192 10.90 -1.71 0.86
C THR A 192 10.03 -0.96 -0.12
N ARG A 193 10.03 0.37 -0.12
CA ARG A 193 9.14 1.11 -1.01
C ARG A 193 9.69 1.23 -2.42
N PHE A 194 10.82 1.90 -2.56
CA PHE A 194 11.42 2.18 -3.86
C PHE A 194 12.93 2.32 -3.73
N LEU A 195 13.64 1.60 -4.58
CA LEU A 195 15.06 1.81 -4.84
C LEU A 195 15.12 2.43 -6.24
N ASN A 196 15.66 3.65 -6.35
CA ASN A 196 15.93 4.23 -7.64
C ASN A 196 17.04 3.44 -8.34
N THR A 197 16.76 2.99 -9.55
CA THR A 197 17.67 2.19 -10.40
C THR A 197 17.98 2.89 -11.72
N ASP A 198 17.55 4.15 -11.90
CA ASP A 198 17.67 4.88 -13.16
C ASP A 198 19.14 5.15 -13.48
N ASN A 199 19.96 5.39 -12.44
CA ASN A 199 21.40 5.42 -12.54
C ASN A 199 22.01 4.22 -11.78
N PRO A 200 22.56 3.20 -12.47
CA PRO A 200 23.14 2.03 -11.81
C PRO A 200 24.35 2.36 -10.93
N ASN A 201 24.99 3.52 -11.12
CA ASN A 201 26.13 3.97 -10.31
C ASN A 201 25.71 4.82 -9.10
N ALA A 202 24.43 5.16 -8.96
CA ALA A 202 23.91 6.01 -7.90
C ALA A 202 22.57 5.48 -7.39
N LEU A 203 22.58 4.24 -6.89
CA LEU A 203 21.41 3.64 -6.26
C LEU A 203 21.10 4.35 -4.95
N TYR A 204 19.85 4.81 -4.79
CA TYR A 204 19.39 5.39 -3.54
C TYR A 204 17.94 5.02 -3.27
N PHE A 205 17.58 4.97 -1.99
CA PHE A 205 16.20 4.77 -1.59
C PHE A 205 15.50 6.12 -1.42
N ASP A 206 14.24 6.17 -1.82
CA ASP A 206 13.36 7.32 -1.63
C ASP A 206 11.97 6.87 -1.19
N PHE A 207 11.09 7.85 -0.97
CA PHE A 207 9.67 7.64 -0.78
C PHE A 207 8.90 8.80 -1.41
N ASP A 208 7.67 8.53 -1.84
CA ASP A 208 6.79 9.53 -2.44
C ASP A 208 6.11 10.33 -1.33
N ALA A 209 6.36 11.64 -1.31
CA ALA A 209 5.71 12.58 -0.40
C ALA A 209 4.43 13.19 -0.97
N SER A 210 3.99 12.83 -2.17
CA SER A 210 2.73 13.33 -2.72
C SER A 210 1.55 12.99 -1.78
N PRO A 211 0.67 13.95 -1.46
CA PRO A 211 -0.55 13.66 -0.71
C PRO A 211 -1.55 12.86 -1.55
N LYS A 212 -1.36 12.79 -2.87
CA LYS A 212 -2.12 11.97 -3.82
C LYS A 212 -1.14 11.31 -4.81
N PRO A 213 -0.43 10.25 -4.38
CA PRO A 213 0.46 9.50 -5.27
C PRO A 213 -0.36 8.86 -6.40
N SER A 214 0.24 8.66 -7.58
CA SER A 214 -0.46 8.12 -8.75
C SER A 214 -0.84 6.65 -8.56
N ILE A 215 0.13 5.82 -8.14
CA ILE A 215 -0.03 4.41 -7.80
C ILE A 215 0.89 4.05 -6.63
N TYR A 216 0.37 3.20 -5.74
CA TYR A 216 1.02 2.63 -4.55
C TYR A 216 1.49 3.56 -3.41
N GLY A 217 1.91 4.79 -3.73
CA GLY A 217 2.38 5.78 -2.75
C GLY A 217 3.38 5.19 -1.79
N SER A 218 3.33 5.48 -0.49
CA SER A 218 4.33 4.96 0.47
C SER A 218 3.80 3.82 1.36
N PHE A 219 2.55 3.39 1.16
CA PHE A 219 1.81 2.59 2.14
C PHE A 219 1.27 1.26 1.59
N VAL A 220 1.12 1.14 0.27
CA VAL A 220 0.69 -0.11 -0.36
C VAL A 220 1.74 -0.62 -1.35
N ALA A 221 1.64 -1.90 -1.70
CA ALA A 221 2.59 -2.60 -2.57
C ALA A 221 1.87 -3.31 -3.71
N SER A 222 2.56 -3.42 -4.85
CA SER A 222 2.15 -4.29 -5.95
C SER A 222 2.08 -5.78 -5.55
N GLY A 223 2.89 -6.19 -4.56
CA GLY A 223 2.93 -7.56 -4.07
C GLY A 223 4.06 -8.38 -4.70
N PRO A 224 4.54 -9.44 -4.02
CA PRO A 224 5.75 -10.16 -4.43
C PRO A 224 5.58 -11.07 -5.66
N ILE A 225 4.34 -11.39 -6.04
CA ILE A 225 4.06 -12.20 -7.24
C ILE A 225 4.30 -11.39 -8.52
N PHE A 226 4.18 -10.07 -8.45
CA PHE A 226 4.49 -9.20 -9.57
C PHE A 226 6.00 -9.10 -9.75
N ARG A 227 6.51 -9.62 -10.86
CA ARG A 227 7.97 -9.71 -11.08
C ARG A 227 8.64 -8.33 -11.14
N GLU A 228 7.90 -7.30 -11.59
CA GLU A 228 8.36 -5.91 -11.69
C GLU A 228 8.06 -5.10 -10.41
N SER A 229 7.67 -5.77 -9.32
CA SER A 229 7.46 -5.13 -8.02
C SER A 229 8.70 -4.34 -7.61
N ARG A 230 8.50 -3.03 -7.46
CA ARG A 230 9.51 -2.11 -6.92
C ARG A 230 9.78 -2.37 -5.44
N GLU A 231 8.83 -3.02 -4.77
CA GLU A 231 8.89 -3.30 -3.35
C GLU A 231 9.63 -4.59 -3.04
N TYR A 232 9.49 -5.63 -3.85
CA TYR A 232 10.11 -6.95 -3.59
C TYR A 232 11.26 -7.30 -4.55
N GLY A 233 11.52 -6.47 -5.56
CA GLY A 233 12.82 -6.37 -6.23
C GLY A 233 13.24 -7.54 -7.11
N ARG A 234 12.33 -8.46 -7.46
CA ARG A 234 12.67 -9.74 -8.12
C ARG A 234 13.40 -9.52 -9.45
N ASP A 235 12.84 -8.72 -10.35
CA ASP A 235 13.38 -8.53 -11.70
C ASP A 235 13.82 -7.07 -12.02
N LEU A 236 13.94 -6.20 -11.03
CA LEU A 236 14.37 -4.81 -11.26
C LEU A 236 15.79 -4.73 -11.86
N PRO A 237 16.07 -3.95 -12.91
CA PRO A 237 17.43 -3.79 -13.41
C PRO A 237 18.38 -3.15 -12.37
N GLY A 238 19.68 -3.47 -12.41
CA GLY A 238 20.74 -2.65 -11.80
C GLY A 238 20.83 -2.53 -10.27
N GLY A 239 19.90 -3.07 -9.48
CA GLY A 239 19.90 -2.90 -8.00
C GLY A 239 19.23 -4.02 -7.20
N ARG A 240 18.94 -5.16 -7.85
CA ARG A 240 18.12 -6.28 -7.31
C ARG A 240 18.48 -6.65 -5.88
N LEU A 241 19.77 -6.87 -5.61
CA LEU A 241 20.21 -7.37 -4.31
C LEU A 241 19.94 -6.40 -3.17
N GLN A 242 20.07 -5.09 -3.37
CA GLN A 242 19.87 -4.12 -2.29
C GLN A 242 18.39 -4.00 -1.93
N ASN A 243 17.51 -3.94 -2.93
CA ASN A 243 16.07 -3.90 -2.73
C ASN A 243 15.54 -5.23 -2.13
N VAL A 244 15.94 -6.37 -2.69
CA VAL A 244 15.58 -7.70 -2.17
C VAL A 244 16.08 -7.88 -0.73
N ARG A 245 17.32 -7.50 -0.41
CA ARG A 245 17.83 -7.57 0.97
C ARG A 245 17.09 -6.63 1.92
N ALA A 246 16.69 -5.44 1.43
CA ALA A 246 15.90 -4.52 2.23
C ALA A 246 14.54 -5.13 2.54
N SER A 247 13.82 -5.69 1.57
CA SER A 247 12.53 -6.37 1.81
C SER A 247 12.65 -7.63 2.66
N PHE A 248 13.46 -8.59 2.22
CA PHE A 248 13.65 -9.89 2.85
C PHE A 248 14.76 -9.85 3.93
N ARG A 249 14.70 -8.81 4.77
CA ARG A 249 15.72 -8.46 5.78
C ARG A 249 15.79 -9.40 6.98
N HIS A 250 14.89 -10.37 7.10
CA HIS A 250 14.89 -11.37 8.17
C HIS A 250 15.49 -12.67 7.68
N ALA A 251 16.80 -12.67 7.39
CA ALA A 251 17.54 -13.82 6.87
C ALA A 251 16.89 -14.42 5.60
N GLY A 252 16.50 -13.58 4.64
CA GLY A 252 15.81 -14.00 3.42
C GLY A 252 14.29 -14.17 3.58
N SER A 253 13.73 -13.68 4.69
CA SER A 253 12.29 -13.70 4.97
C SER A 253 11.73 -12.30 5.27
N ILE A 254 10.41 -12.21 5.23
CA ILE A 254 9.59 -11.07 5.67
C ILE A 254 8.75 -11.48 6.87
N ASN A 255 8.37 -10.54 7.74
CA ASN A 255 7.20 -10.72 8.58
C ASN A 255 5.95 -10.39 7.76
N ALA A 256 4.91 -11.21 7.87
CA ALA A 256 3.61 -10.98 7.28
C ALA A 256 2.55 -10.99 8.38
N GLY A 257 1.72 -9.95 8.42
CA GLY A 257 0.51 -9.84 9.22
C GLY A 257 -0.70 -10.27 8.41
N TYR A 258 -1.58 -11.04 9.03
CA TYR A 258 -2.73 -11.68 8.36
C TYR A 258 -4.05 -11.09 8.83
N PHE A 259 -5.11 -11.28 8.03
CA PHE A 259 -6.43 -10.72 8.33
C PHE A 259 -7.09 -11.29 9.59
N ASP A 260 -6.64 -12.44 10.09
CA ASP A 260 -7.06 -12.99 11.39
C ASP A 260 -6.33 -12.37 12.60
N GLY A 261 -5.39 -11.45 12.37
CA GLY A 261 -4.64 -10.76 13.42
C GLY A 261 -3.29 -11.38 13.77
N HIS A 262 -2.95 -12.56 13.24
CA HIS A 262 -1.66 -13.18 13.54
C HIS A 262 -0.52 -12.58 12.68
N VAL A 263 0.72 -12.82 13.12
CA VAL A 263 1.93 -12.45 12.38
C VAL A 263 2.83 -13.68 12.30
N SER A 264 3.32 -13.98 11.11
CA SER A 264 4.26 -15.08 10.89
C SER A 264 5.37 -14.69 9.90
N GLY A 265 6.47 -15.45 9.93
CA GLY A 265 7.55 -15.29 8.96
C GLY A 265 7.20 -15.95 7.63
N MET A 266 7.56 -15.31 6.52
CA MET A 266 7.42 -15.85 5.18
C MET A 266 8.74 -15.70 4.42
N THR A 267 9.33 -16.82 4.00
CA THR A 267 10.54 -16.83 3.17
C THR A 267 10.30 -16.16 1.82
N SER A 268 11.33 -15.61 1.20
CA SER A 268 11.25 -15.09 -0.17
C SER A 268 10.70 -16.10 -1.17
N THR A 269 11.13 -17.36 -1.10
CA THR A 269 10.61 -18.45 -1.95
C THR A 269 9.10 -18.56 -1.82
N LYS A 270 8.57 -18.67 -0.61
CA LYS A 270 7.11 -18.73 -0.39
C LYS A 270 6.40 -17.47 -0.90
N ALA A 271 6.92 -16.28 -0.59
CA ALA A 271 6.34 -15.01 -1.03
C ALA A 271 6.26 -14.88 -2.55
N TRP A 272 7.28 -15.38 -3.26
CA TRP A 272 7.32 -15.39 -4.73
C TRP A 272 6.60 -16.55 -5.38
N THR A 273 6.19 -17.59 -4.64
CA THR A 273 5.60 -18.80 -5.23
C THR A 273 4.08 -18.79 -5.11
N ASP A 274 3.55 -18.55 -3.90
CA ASP A 274 2.13 -18.72 -3.63
C ASP A 274 1.38 -17.38 -3.80
N PRO A 275 0.49 -17.25 -4.80
CA PRO A 275 -0.27 -16.02 -4.99
C PRO A 275 -1.44 -15.87 -4.02
N VAL A 276 -1.93 -16.96 -3.42
CA VAL A 276 -3.16 -16.96 -2.61
C VAL A 276 -3.13 -15.93 -1.48
N PRO A 277 -2.04 -15.71 -0.73
CA PRO A 277 -2.05 -14.76 0.38
C PRO A 277 -2.16 -13.31 -0.03
N TRP A 278 -1.85 -12.99 -1.30
CA TRP A 278 -1.69 -11.63 -1.78
C TRP A 278 -2.91 -11.10 -2.52
N TYR A 279 -3.97 -11.89 -2.68
CA TYR A 279 -5.19 -11.49 -3.39
C TYR A 279 -6.45 -11.93 -2.64
N PRO A 280 -7.55 -11.16 -2.73
CA PRO A 280 -8.86 -11.60 -2.27
C PRO A 280 -9.24 -12.95 -2.88
N SER A 281 -9.86 -13.84 -2.09
CA SER A 281 -10.41 -15.09 -2.64
C SER A 281 -11.43 -14.77 -3.74
N GLY A 282 -11.49 -15.62 -4.77
CA GLY A 282 -12.28 -15.36 -5.97
C GLY A 282 -11.53 -14.62 -7.07
N SER A 283 -10.36 -14.02 -6.78
CA SER A 283 -9.54 -13.38 -7.81
C SER A 283 -9.12 -14.41 -8.86
N LEU A 284 -9.27 -14.08 -10.14
CA LEU A 284 -8.95 -15.00 -11.23
C LEU A 284 -7.45 -14.95 -11.51
N TRP A 285 -6.80 -16.11 -11.49
CA TRP A 285 -5.39 -16.21 -11.88
C TRP A 285 -5.24 -15.85 -13.37
N ALA A 286 -4.44 -14.82 -13.65
CA ALA A 286 -4.24 -14.26 -15.00
C ALA A 286 -2.79 -13.75 -15.10
N PRO A 287 -1.79 -14.64 -15.15
CA PRO A 287 -0.39 -14.29 -14.91
C PRO A 287 0.19 -13.35 -15.96
N GLY A 288 -0.34 -13.32 -17.18
CA GLY A 288 -0.02 -12.34 -18.23
C GLY A 288 1.47 -12.16 -18.56
N GLY A 289 2.33 -13.14 -18.21
CA GLY A 289 3.79 -13.04 -18.28
C GLY A 289 4.43 -12.11 -17.22
N VAL A 290 3.64 -11.54 -16.31
CA VAL A 290 4.09 -10.62 -15.26
C VAL A 290 4.20 -11.27 -13.88
N ALA A 291 3.71 -12.50 -13.74
CA ALA A 291 3.93 -13.33 -12.57
C ALA A 291 5.40 -13.78 -12.45
N THR A 292 5.82 -14.09 -11.23
CA THR A 292 7.06 -14.81 -10.99
C THR A 292 7.06 -16.19 -11.66
N PRO A 293 8.21 -16.71 -12.11
CA PRO A 293 8.31 -18.06 -12.68
C PRO A 293 7.83 -19.14 -11.71
N GLU A 294 8.14 -19.00 -10.43
CA GLU A 294 7.76 -19.96 -9.38
C GLU A 294 6.24 -20.02 -9.20
N SER A 295 5.57 -18.87 -9.22
CA SER A 295 4.10 -18.82 -9.13
C SER A 295 3.43 -19.34 -10.40
N THR A 296 3.99 -19.02 -11.57
CA THR A 296 3.52 -19.57 -12.85
C THR A 296 3.62 -21.10 -12.87
N ALA A 297 4.72 -21.66 -12.34
CA ALA A 297 4.89 -23.10 -12.24
C ALA A 297 3.91 -23.74 -11.26
N LEU A 298 3.71 -23.14 -10.07
CA LEU A 298 2.75 -23.62 -9.07
C LEU A 298 1.31 -23.62 -9.63
N MET A 299 0.94 -22.56 -10.35
CA MET A 299 -0.40 -22.33 -10.87
C MET A 299 -0.60 -22.84 -12.31
N SER A 300 0.27 -23.75 -12.77
CA SER A 300 0.17 -24.32 -14.11
C SER A 300 -1.19 -24.99 -14.32
N GLY A 301 -1.87 -24.65 -15.43
CA GLY A 301 -3.22 -25.13 -15.74
C GLY A 301 -4.34 -24.52 -14.87
N GLN A 302 -4.06 -23.46 -14.11
CA GLN A 302 -5.05 -22.74 -13.30
C GLN A 302 -5.44 -21.36 -13.86
N GLU A 303 -5.00 -21.02 -15.08
CA GLU A 303 -5.38 -19.75 -15.70
C GLU A 303 -6.91 -19.63 -15.84
N GLY A 304 -7.43 -18.46 -15.49
CA GLY A 304 -8.86 -18.17 -15.45
C GLY A 304 -9.60 -18.78 -14.25
N LYS A 305 -8.93 -19.53 -13.36
CA LYS A 305 -9.57 -20.10 -12.17
C LYS A 305 -9.43 -19.19 -10.95
N PRO A 306 -10.40 -19.25 -10.01
CA PRO A 306 -10.32 -18.49 -8.76
C PRO A 306 -9.15 -18.94 -7.86
N LEU A 307 -8.46 -17.96 -7.27
CA LEU A 307 -7.59 -18.14 -6.13
C LEU A 307 -8.44 -18.29 -4.87
N ASN A 308 -8.23 -19.36 -4.10
CA ASN A 308 -8.95 -19.61 -2.85
C ASN A 308 -7.99 -19.58 -1.67
#